data_AF-A0A8H6HXJ9-F1
#
_entry.id   AF-A0A8H6HXJ9-F1
#
_cell.length_a   1.000
_cell.length_b   1.000
_cell.length_c   1.000
_cell.angle_alpha   90.00
_cell.angle_beta   90.00
_cell.angle_gamma   90.00
#
_symmetry.space_group_name_H-M   'P 1'
#
loop_
_entity.id
_entity.type
_entity.pdbx_description
1 polymer ?
#
loop_
_entity_poly.entity_id
_entity_poly.type
_entity_poly.pdbx_seq_one_letter_code
_entity_poly.pdbx_strand_id
1 'polypeptide(L)'
;MQFATLLIAAFAAVATVVTASPTPATEGLTNDAQIDHWLATTDAKITYIGDEDASVNPLKGIEKRGTLNTRVVYCSQRAGKVCGGQCSVYNGNAVCLAAPDTACLQASTQVAFCSQPNCVAPCTQLSNCIERLDNGFCYTPETRSIIVPFT
;
A
#
# COMPACT_ATOMS: atom_id res chain seq x y z
N MET A 1 -44.20 2.47 -66.57
CA MET A 1 -43.21 3.24 -65.78
C MET A 1 -42.82 2.37 -64.60
N GLN A 2 -41.53 1.99 -64.53
CA GLN A 2 -40.94 1.07 -63.56
C GLN A 2 -40.87 1.73 -62.16
N PHE A 3 -41.26 1.00 -61.12
CA PHE A 3 -40.92 1.32 -59.73
C PHE A 3 -39.84 0.33 -59.27
N ALA A 4 -38.61 0.83 -59.14
CA ALA A 4 -37.46 0.08 -58.66
C ALA A 4 -37.48 0.02 -57.13
N THR A 5 -37.56 -1.18 -56.58
CA THR A 5 -37.50 -1.44 -55.14
C THR A 5 -36.03 -1.64 -54.72
N LEU A 6 -35.48 -0.67 -53.99
CA LEU A 6 -34.14 -0.75 -53.38
C LEU A 6 -34.22 -1.55 -52.08
N LEU A 7 -33.53 -2.70 -52.02
CA LEU A 7 -33.30 -3.48 -50.81
C LEU A 7 -32.10 -2.90 -50.05
N ILE A 8 -32.34 -2.41 -48.83
CA ILE A 8 -31.32 -1.87 -47.93
C ILE A 8 -30.71 -3.04 -47.14
N ALA A 9 -29.40 -3.28 -47.31
CA ALA A 9 -28.65 -4.26 -46.54
C ALA A 9 -28.27 -3.67 -45.17
N ALA A 10 -28.76 -4.27 -44.08
CA ALA A 10 -28.39 -3.89 -42.72
C ALA A 10 -27.07 -4.58 -42.33
N PHE A 11 -26.02 -3.79 -42.10
CA PHE A 11 -24.76 -4.27 -41.51
C PHE A 11 -24.92 -4.37 -39.99
N ALA A 12 -24.92 -5.59 -39.46
CA ALA A 12 -24.87 -5.83 -38.02
C ALA A 12 -23.43 -5.64 -37.52
N ALA A 13 -23.15 -4.53 -36.83
CA ALA A 13 -21.88 -4.30 -36.14
C ALA A 13 -21.84 -5.13 -34.84
N VAL A 14 -20.99 -6.16 -34.81
CA VAL A 14 -20.72 -6.94 -33.60
C VAL A 14 -19.72 -6.17 -32.74
N ALA A 15 -20.21 -5.50 -31.69
CA ALA A 15 -19.36 -4.85 -30.70
C ALA A 15 -18.76 -5.90 -29.75
N THR A 16 -17.46 -6.13 -29.85
CA THR A 16 -16.70 -6.94 -28.89
C THR A 16 -16.56 -6.16 -27.59
N VAL A 17 -17.31 -6.55 -26.56
CA VAL A 17 -17.10 -6.04 -25.19
C VAL A 17 -15.81 -6.64 -24.64
N VAL A 18 -14.75 -5.84 -24.60
CA VAL A 18 -13.55 -6.16 -23.83
C VAL A 18 -13.88 -5.94 -22.36
N THR A 19 -14.29 -7.00 -21.67
CA THR A 19 -14.37 -6.97 -20.21
C THR A 19 -12.95 -7.04 -19.67
N ALA A 20 -12.40 -5.90 -19.26
CA ALA A 20 -11.19 -5.88 -18.46
C ALA A 20 -11.48 -6.59 -17.14
N SER A 21 -10.95 -7.80 -16.97
CA SER A 21 -11.00 -8.51 -15.69
C SER A 21 -10.23 -7.68 -14.65
N PRO A 22 -10.86 -7.22 -13.55
CA PRO A 22 -10.10 -6.61 -12.48
C PRO A 22 -9.13 -7.64 -11.91
N THR A 23 -7.84 -7.31 -11.91
CA THR A 23 -6.83 -8.05 -11.15
C THR A 23 -7.35 -8.17 -9.71
N PRO A 24 -7.30 -9.37 -9.08
CA PRO A 24 -7.67 -9.48 -7.68
C PRO A 24 -6.79 -8.53 -6.88
N ALA A 25 -7.38 -7.45 -6.37
CA ALA A 25 -6.74 -6.63 -5.37
C ALA A 25 -6.54 -7.55 -4.16
N THR A 26 -5.29 -7.76 -3.75
CA THR A 26 -5.04 -8.38 -2.44
C THR A 26 -5.58 -7.38 -1.42
N GLU A 27 -6.76 -7.69 -0.88
CA GLU A 27 -7.46 -6.80 0.03
C GLU A 27 -6.55 -6.46 1.21
N GLY A 28 -6.09 -5.21 1.23
CA GLY A 28 -5.33 -4.67 2.34
C GLY A 28 -3.90 -4.23 2.10
N LEU A 29 -3.40 -4.35 0.88
CA LEU A 29 -2.10 -3.84 0.46
C LEU A 29 -2.26 -2.52 -0.30
N THR A 30 -1.37 -1.56 -0.04
CA THR A 30 -1.32 -0.29 -0.77
C THR A 30 -0.18 -0.36 -1.78
N ASN A 31 -0.41 -0.06 -3.06
CA ASN A 31 0.67 -0.09 -4.04
C ASN A 31 1.70 1.02 -3.80
N ASP A 32 2.92 0.85 -4.32
CA ASP A 32 4.02 1.81 -4.09
C ASP A 32 3.69 3.21 -4.58
N ALA A 33 2.99 3.36 -5.71
CA ALA A 33 2.61 4.66 -6.26
C ALA A 33 1.65 5.44 -5.32
N GLN A 34 0.73 4.76 -4.64
CA GLN A 34 -0.13 5.36 -3.63
C GLN A 34 0.67 5.76 -2.39
N ILE A 35 1.65 4.95 -1.98
CA ILE A 35 2.54 5.32 -0.88
C ILE A 35 3.37 6.54 -1.26
N ASP A 36 3.93 6.59 -2.47
CA ASP A 36 4.69 7.74 -2.98
C ASP A 36 3.84 9.01 -3.03
N HIS A 37 2.60 8.91 -3.51
CA HIS A 37 1.67 10.03 -3.54
C HIS A 37 1.36 10.57 -2.13
N TRP A 38 1.11 9.66 -1.18
CA TRP A 38 0.88 10.04 0.21
C TRP A 38 2.12 10.70 0.82
N LEU A 39 3.31 10.14 0.60
CA LEU A 39 4.58 10.69 1.10
C LEU A 39 4.88 12.09 0.54
N ALA A 40 4.49 12.37 -0.70
CA ALA A 40 4.71 13.66 -1.33
C ALA A 40 3.75 14.76 -0.85
N THR A 41 2.61 14.39 -0.28
CA THR A 41 1.51 15.32 0.05
C THR A 41 1.19 15.40 1.54
N THR A 42 1.73 14.48 2.35
CA THR A 42 1.51 14.44 3.80
C THR A 42 2.26 15.55 4.54
N ASP A 43 1.64 16.04 5.60
CA ASP A 43 2.21 16.95 6.60
C ASP A 43 2.79 16.20 7.82
N ALA A 44 2.77 14.86 7.81
CA ALA A 44 3.33 14.05 8.88
C ALA A 44 4.86 14.19 8.97
N LYS A 45 5.41 14.06 10.18
CA LYS A 45 6.87 14.05 10.36
C LYS A 45 7.41 12.66 10.03
N ILE A 46 8.11 12.56 8.91
CA ILE A 46 8.62 11.30 8.36
C ILE A 46 10.06 11.03 8.80
N THR A 47 10.31 9.81 9.27
CA THR A 47 11.66 9.24 9.47
C THR A 47 11.84 8.05 8.52
N TYR A 48 12.92 8.00 7.76
CA TYR A 48 13.20 6.88 6.86
C TYR A 48 14.11 5.85 7.55
N ILE A 49 13.80 4.56 7.35
CA ILE A 49 14.53 3.42 7.93
C ILE A 49 15.02 2.55 6.78
N GLY A 50 16.33 2.36 6.68
CA GLY A 50 17.00 1.68 5.55
C GLY A 50 18.16 2.51 4.98
N ASP A 51 18.97 1.91 4.09
CA ASP A 51 20.31 2.37 3.66
C ASP A 51 20.56 3.89 3.67
N GLU A 52 21.70 4.22 4.24
CA GLU A 52 22.17 5.49 4.83
C GLU A 52 22.38 6.66 3.85
N ASP A 53 21.79 6.61 2.65
CA ASP A 53 21.94 7.62 1.59
C ASP A 53 20.67 8.48 1.39
N ALA A 54 19.84 8.60 2.44
CA ALA A 54 18.60 9.37 2.45
C ALA A 54 18.81 10.89 2.44
N SER A 55 20.06 11.38 2.50
CA SER A 55 20.38 12.81 2.58
C SER A 55 20.38 13.55 1.24
N VAL A 56 20.44 12.83 0.10
CA VAL A 56 20.58 13.46 -1.23
C VAL A 56 19.28 13.44 -2.05
N ASN A 57 18.38 12.50 -1.79
CA ASN A 57 16.97 12.50 -2.23
C ASN A 57 16.29 11.27 -1.60
N PRO A 58 15.30 11.44 -0.70
CA PRO A 58 14.67 10.32 0.00
C PRO A 58 13.95 9.32 -0.92
N LEU A 59 13.64 9.71 -2.17
CA LEU A 59 13.07 8.81 -3.19
C LEU A 59 14.14 8.04 -3.98
N LYS A 60 15.40 8.48 -3.99
CA LYS A 60 16.47 7.89 -4.81
C LYS A 60 17.17 6.72 -4.11
N GLY A 61 17.18 6.71 -2.78
CA GLY A 61 17.60 5.55 -1.97
C GLY A 61 16.64 4.36 -2.10
N ILE A 62 15.38 4.63 -2.46
CA ILE A 62 14.32 3.62 -2.64
C ILE A 62 14.55 2.77 -3.90
N GLU A 63 15.17 3.33 -4.94
CA GLU A 63 15.32 2.69 -6.25
C GLU A 63 16.43 1.63 -6.32
N LYS A 64 17.45 1.68 -5.45
CA LYS A 64 18.65 0.81 -5.56
C LYS A 64 18.44 -0.67 -5.18
N ARG A 65 17.26 -1.05 -4.67
CA ARG A 65 16.90 -2.44 -4.29
C ARG A 65 15.50 -2.84 -4.81
N GLY A 66 15.03 -2.15 -5.86
CA GLY A 66 13.62 -1.92 -6.17
C GLY A 66 12.81 -3.01 -6.90
N THR A 67 13.01 -4.30 -6.64
CA THR A 67 12.10 -5.32 -7.23
C THR A 67 11.51 -6.30 -6.22
N LEU A 68 12.07 -6.38 -5.02
CA LEU A 68 11.69 -7.35 -3.99
C LEU A 68 11.64 -6.71 -2.59
N ASN A 69 11.48 -5.39 -2.52
CA ASN A 69 11.37 -4.72 -1.24
C ASN A 69 9.90 -4.51 -0.86
N THR A 70 9.62 -4.70 0.42
CA THR A 70 8.40 -4.28 1.07
C THR A 70 8.55 -2.87 1.60
N ARG A 71 7.63 -2.00 1.20
CA ARG A 71 7.52 -0.67 1.76
C ARG A 71 6.51 -0.68 2.90
N VAL A 72 6.88 -0.13 4.05
CA VAL A 72 6.00 -0.03 5.22
C VAL A 72 5.99 1.41 5.68
N VAL A 73 4.80 1.96 5.88
CA VAL A 73 4.61 3.24 6.55
C VAL A 73 3.84 2.99 7.83
N TYR A 74 4.36 3.44 8.96
CA TYR A 74 3.69 3.30 10.25
C TYR A 74 3.82 4.57 11.06
N CYS A 75 2.75 4.95 11.74
CA CYS A 75 2.64 6.23 12.43
C CYS A 75 2.13 6.08 13.85
N SER A 76 2.52 7.03 14.71
CA SER A 76 2.24 6.99 16.14
C SER A 76 0.88 7.57 16.54
N GLN A 77 0.17 8.24 15.63
CA GLN A 77 -1.08 8.92 15.95
C GLN A 77 -2.14 8.73 14.88
N ARG A 78 -3.39 8.92 15.32
CA ARG A 78 -4.58 8.89 14.49
C ARG A 78 -5.53 9.99 14.95
N ALA A 79 -6.09 10.75 14.00
CA ALA A 79 -7.15 11.72 14.23
C ALA A 79 -8.34 11.39 13.31
N GLY A 80 -9.42 10.85 13.88
CA GLY A 80 -10.58 10.41 13.08
C GLY A 80 -10.23 9.25 12.16
N LYS A 81 -10.30 9.44 10.84
CA LYS A 81 -9.88 8.45 9.82
C LYS A 81 -8.49 8.70 9.26
N VAL A 82 -7.78 9.73 9.74
CA VAL A 82 -6.46 10.12 9.25
C VAL A 82 -5.37 9.51 10.14
N CYS A 83 -4.40 8.84 9.51
CA CYS A 83 -3.18 8.34 10.14
C CYS A 83 -2.05 9.39 10.03
N GLY A 84 -1.31 9.65 11.11
CA GLY A 84 -0.27 10.69 11.10
C GLY A 84 0.53 10.81 12.41
N GLY A 85 1.08 12.00 12.66
CA GLY A 85 1.96 12.27 13.80
C GLY A 85 3.43 12.02 13.47
N GLN A 86 4.12 11.21 14.30
CA GLN A 86 5.45 10.71 13.93
C GLN A 86 5.29 9.45 13.10
N CYS A 87 5.72 9.50 11.84
CA CYS A 87 5.67 8.37 10.93
C CYS A 87 7.08 7.89 10.60
N SER A 88 7.21 6.58 10.43
CA SER A 88 8.40 5.95 9.92
C SER A 88 8.09 5.25 8.60
N VAL A 89 9.03 5.35 7.66
CA VAL A 89 8.95 4.72 6.35
C VAL A 89 10.11 3.77 6.22
N TYR A 90 9.79 2.49 6.09
CA TYR A 90 10.77 1.45 5.82
C TYR A 90 10.67 1.01 4.36
N ASN A 91 11.82 0.74 3.75
CA ASN A 91 11.90 0.11 2.44
C ASN A 91 12.99 -0.96 2.43
N GLY A 92 12.59 -2.22 2.40
CA GLY A 92 13.49 -3.37 2.42
C GLY A 92 12.72 -4.67 2.61
N ASN A 93 13.38 -5.76 2.98
CA ASN A 93 12.73 -7.05 3.22
C ASN A 93 13.37 -7.78 4.41
N ALA A 94 12.75 -8.89 4.82
CA ALA A 94 13.29 -9.85 5.79
C ALA A 94 13.83 -9.24 7.08
N VAL A 95 13.04 -8.38 7.72
CA VAL A 95 13.43 -7.68 8.97
C VAL A 95 12.31 -7.68 9.99
N CYS A 96 12.69 -7.70 11.27
CA CYS A 96 11.81 -7.33 12.35
C CYS A 96 12.02 -5.85 12.69
N LEU A 97 11.02 -5.01 12.41
CA LEU A 97 11.06 -3.59 12.73
C LEU A 97 10.61 -3.36 14.17
N ALA A 98 11.38 -2.60 14.93
CA ALA A 98 10.91 -2.00 16.18
C ALA A 98 9.96 -0.86 15.82
N ALA A 99 8.70 -1.01 16.19
CA ALA A 99 7.63 -0.06 15.86
C ALA A 99 6.78 0.25 17.10
N PRO A 100 7.39 0.68 18.23
CA PRO A 100 6.64 1.03 19.42
C PRO A 100 5.66 2.16 19.14
N ASP A 101 4.56 2.17 19.89
CA ASP A 101 3.54 3.23 19.86
C ASP A 101 2.89 3.43 18.47
N THR A 102 2.95 2.42 17.61
CA THR A 102 2.30 2.47 16.29
C THR A 102 0.78 2.43 16.48
N ALA A 103 0.10 3.44 15.96
CA ALA A 103 -1.36 3.54 15.97
C ALA A 103 -1.98 3.07 14.65
N CYS A 104 -1.24 3.22 13.55
CA CYS A 104 -1.70 2.87 12.22
C CYS A 104 -0.53 2.58 11.28
N LEU A 105 -0.75 1.67 10.33
CA LEU A 105 0.27 1.30 9.35
C LEU A 105 -0.33 0.89 8.01
N GLN A 106 0.46 1.02 6.95
CA GLN A 106 0.20 0.46 5.64
C GLN A 106 1.48 -0.17 5.09
N ALA A 107 1.33 -1.10 4.15
CA ALA A 107 2.46 -1.70 3.47
C ALA A 107 2.14 -2.08 2.02
N SER A 108 3.19 -2.18 1.19
CA SER A 108 3.09 -2.65 -0.19
C SER A 108 3.01 -4.16 -0.34
N THR A 109 3.39 -4.91 0.70
CA THR A 109 3.26 -6.36 0.76
C THR A 109 2.67 -6.82 2.09
N GLN A 110 2.37 -8.11 2.19
CA GLN A 110 1.76 -8.69 3.37
C GLN A 110 2.72 -8.72 4.57
N VAL A 111 2.63 -7.72 5.44
CA VAL A 111 3.34 -7.68 6.72
C VAL A 111 2.50 -8.24 7.86
N ALA A 112 3.14 -8.60 8.97
CA ALA A 112 2.46 -8.90 10.22
C ALA A 112 2.86 -7.88 11.29
N PHE A 113 1.90 -7.41 12.09
CA PHE A 113 2.14 -6.49 13.19
C PHE A 113 1.87 -7.20 14.51
N CYS A 114 2.77 -7.02 15.47
CA CYS A 114 2.77 -7.74 16.74
C CYS A 114 2.58 -6.78 17.91
N SER A 115 1.83 -7.23 18.92
CA SER A 115 1.62 -6.47 20.16
C SER A 115 2.82 -6.53 21.12
N GLN A 116 3.77 -7.43 20.87
CA GLN A 116 5.01 -7.57 21.62
C GLN A 116 6.19 -6.97 20.85
N PRO A 117 7.25 -6.53 21.54
CA PRO A 117 8.50 -6.16 20.89
C PRO A 117 9.19 -7.39 20.26
N ASN A 118 10.20 -7.15 19.43
CA ASN A 118 11.06 -8.18 18.82
C ASN A 118 10.31 -9.24 17.99
N CYS A 119 9.16 -8.89 17.42
CA CYS A 119 8.38 -9.76 16.54
C CYS A 119 7.95 -11.08 17.19
N VAL A 120 7.66 -11.01 18.49
CA VAL A 120 7.12 -12.13 19.26
C VAL A 120 5.59 -12.12 19.15
N ALA A 121 5.00 -13.31 19.10
CA ALA A 121 3.55 -13.48 19.12
C ALA A 121 2.90 -12.82 20.36
N PRO A 122 1.64 -12.37 20.29
CA PRO A 122 0.72 -12.54 19.16
C PRO A 122 0.92 -11.47 18.07
N CYS A 123 0.78 -11.91 16.81
CA CYS A 123 0.91 -11.09 15.62
C CYS A 123 -0.32 -11.26 14.71
N THR A 124 -0.72 -10.19 14.04
CA THR A 124 -1.85 -10.15 13.12
C THR A 124 -1.35 -9.75 11.74
N GLN A 125 -1.83 -10.42 10.69
CA GLN A 125 -1.51 -10.06 9.31
C GLN A 125 -2.23 -8.76 8.91
N LEU A 126 -1.57 -7.90 8.16
CA LEU A 126 -2.15 -6.68 7.60
C LEU A 126 -3.43 -6.92 6.77
N SER A 127 -3.58 -8.07 6.11
CA SER A 127 -4.82 -8.45 5.41
C SER A 127 -6.01 -8.54 6.36
N ASN A 128 -5.78 -8.97 7.61
CA ASN A 128 -6.80 -9.08 8.66
C ASN A 128 -7.08 -7.76 9.38
N CYS A 129 -6.80 -6.63 8.72
CA CYS A 129 -7.11 -5.32 9.27
C CYS A 129 -8.60 -5.16 9.53
N ILE A 130 -8.97 -4.92 10.79
CA ILE A 130 -10.37 -4.78 11.19
C ILE A 130 -10.91 -3.40 10.80
N GLU A 131 -10.11 -2.34 10.96
CA GLU A 131 -10.53 -0.98 10.63
C GLU A 131 -9.53 -0.32 9.66
N ARG A 132 -9.99 -0.10 8.44
CA ARG A 132 -9.28 0.72 7.44
C ARG A 132 -9.52 2.21 7.67
N LEU A 133 -8.46 2.95 7.44
CA LEU A 133 -8.34 4.40 7.53
C LEU A 133 -8.14 4.96 6.12
N ASP A 134 -8.12 6.29 6.02
CA ASP A 134 -7.87 6.98 4.76
C ASP A 134 -6.50 6.59 4.20
N ASN A 135 -6.36 6.63 2.86
CA ASN A 135 -5.13 6.29 2.14
C ASN A 135 -4.63 4.84 2.35
N GLY A 136 -5.52 3.90 2.69
CA GLY A 136 -5.20 2.48 2.78
C GLY A 136 -4.56 2.03 4.11
N PHE A 137 -4.37 2.97 5.04
CA PHE A 137 -3.86 2.65 6.37
C PHE A 137 -4.78 1.70 7.12
N CYS A 138 -4.17 0.83 7.91
CA CYS A 138 -4.85 -0.01 8.87
C CYS A 138 -4.71 0.59 10.27
N TYR A 139 -5.81 0.66 11.01
CA TYR A 139 -5.76 0.95 12.44
C TYR A 139 -5.20 -0.25 13.20
N THR A 140 -4.09 -0.05 13.88
CA THR A 140 -3.29 -1.11 14.51
C THR A 140 -2.79 -0.68 15.89
N PRO A 141 -3.72 -0.33 16.81
CA PRO A 141 -3.33 0.10 18.14
C PRO A 141 -2.51 -1.00 18.84
N GLU A 142 -1.63 -0.59 19.74
CA GLU A 142 -0.76 -1.49 20.52
C GLU A 142 0.30 -2.23 19.71
N THR A 143 0.49 -1.89 18.43
CA THR A 143 1.59 -2.45 17.65
C THR A 143 2.93 -2.00 18.23
N ARG A 144 3.82 -2.97 18.46
CA ARG A 144 5.17 -2.74 19.00
C ARG A 144 6.28 -3.23 18.09
N SER A 145 5.97 -4.14 17.18
CA SER A 145 6.91 -4.58 16.15
C SER A 145 6.19 -5.03 14.88
N ILE A 146 6.91 -5.00 13.76
CA ILE A 146 6.38 -5.35 12.44
C ILE A 146 7.34 -6.36 11.79
N ILE A 147 6.81 -7.51 11.39
CA ILE A 147 7.50 -8.52 10.61
C ILE A 147 7.35 -8.16 9.14
N VAL A 148 8.47 -7.84 8.51
CA VAL A 148 8.56 -7.68 7.07
C VAL A 148 9.04 -9.00 6.46
N PRO A 149 8.25 -9.63 5.56
CA PRO A 149 8.61 -10.91 4.98
C PRO A 149 9.84 -10.80 4.08
N PHE A 150 10.46 -11.95 3.78
CA PHE A 150 11.31 -12.08 2.61
C PHE A 150 10.40 -12.09 1.37
N THR A 151 10.69 -11.22 0.42
CA THR A 151 9.93 -11.07 -0.82
C THR A 151 10.81 -11.35 -2.01
#